data_AF-A0A4R4K0R0-F1
#
_entry.id   AF-A0A4R4K0R0-F1
#
_cell.length_a   1.000
_cell.length_b   1.000
_cell.length_c   1.000
_cell.angle_alpha   90.00
_cell.angle_beta   90.00
_cell.angle_gamma   90.00
#
_symmetry.space_group_name_H-M   'P 1'
#
loop_
_entity.id
_entity.type
_entity.pdbx_description
1 polymer ?
#
loop_
_entity_poly.entity_id
_entity_poly.type
_entity_poly.pdbx_seq_one_letter_code
_entity_poly.pdbx_strand_id
1 'polypeptide(L)'
;MKISINDLKNERQWRSATGLNKERYIKLLKLFDSSYQNTFGCTLPERQAQSPMDTVITSIEDLLFFTLFSLKCGLTFDLLGLVTGMDGSTANRNKIFGVSILQSALYDNGYAPARSFDTIEEFEKHFKEHSTVIIDATENPIQRPINEYDQKVNYSGKKKDIR
;
A
#
# COMPACT_ATOMS: atom_id res chain seq x y z
N MET A 1 17.89 -9.01 7.95
CA MET A 1 17.95 -7.70 7.26
C MET A 1 18.92 -6.75 7.95
N LYS A 2 19.46 -5.75 7.24
CA LYS A 2 20.34 -4.70 7.82
C LYS A 2 19.62 -3.67 8.69
N ILE A 3 18.31 -3.50 8.48
CA ILE A 3 17.42 -2.66 9.29
C ILE A 3 16.42 -3.55 10.01
N SER A 4 16.06 -3.20 11.23
CA SER A 4 15.09 -3.91 12.05
C SER A 4 13.98 -2.98 12.53
N ILE A 5 12.79 -3.53 12.75
CA ILE A 5 11.69 -2.81 13.37
C ILE A 5 12.05 -2.35 14.80
N ASN A 6 12.96 -3.05 15.47
CA ASN A 6 13.44 -2.71 16.81
C ASN A 6 14.29 -1.43 16.84
N ASP A 7 14.76 -0.96 15.68
CA ASP A 7 15.49 0.31 15.57
C ASP A 7 14.56 1.54 15.73
N LEU A 8 13.24 1.34 15.64
CA LEU A 8 12.23 2.39 15.74
C LEU A 8 11.85 2.67 17.21
N LYS A 9 12.37 3.79 17.75
CA LYS A 9 12.26 4.13 19.18
C LYS A 9 11.07 5.03 19.52
N ASN A 10 10.65 5.88 18.60
CA ASN A 10 9.58 6.87 18.85
C ASN A 10 8.50 6.83 17.77
N GLU A 11 7.32 7.38 18.08
CA GLU A 11 6.15 7.34 17.19
C GLU A 11 6.43 7.98 15.82
N ARG A 12 7.24 9.05 15.79
CA ARG A 12 7.64 9.71 14.54
C ARG A 12 8.41 8.75 13.63
N GLN A 13 9.36 7.99 14.17
CA GLN A 13 10.11 6.96 13.43
C GLN A 13 9.18 5.86 12.92
N TRP A 14 8.27 5.37 13.76
CA TRP A 14 7.27 4.36 13.37
C TRP A 14 6.42 4.81 12.17
N ARG A 15 5.85 6.01 12.24
CA ARG A 15 5.01 6.58 11.17
C ARG A 15 5.82 6.89 9.92
N SER A 16 7.06 7.36 10.07
CA SER A 16 7.93 7.67 8.94
C SER A 16 8.39 6.41 8.21
N ALA A 17 8.64 5.31 8.92
CA ALA A 17 9.14 4.07 8.34
C ALA A 17 8.03 3.15 7.84
N THR A 18 6.91 3.03 8.57
CA THR A 18 5.85 2.05 8.26
C THR A 18 4.52 2.68 7.86
N GLY A 19 4.35 3.99 8.07
CA GLY A 19 3.06 4.66 7.95
C GLY A 19 2.10 4.43 9.13
N LEU A 20 2.48 3.56 10.09
CA LEU A 20 1.67 3.18 11.24
C LEU A 20 2.35 3.56 12.55
N ASN A 21 1.58 3.60 13.64
CA ASN A 21 2.15 3.56 14.98
C ASN A 21 2.39 2.09 15.42
N LYS A 22 3.13 1.90 16.51
CA LYS A 22 3.49 0.57 17.03
C LYS A 22 2.27 -0.32 17.29
N GLU A 23 1.23 0.23 17.91
CA GLU A 23 0.02 -0.53 18.26
C GLU A 23 -0.72 -1.07 17.02
N ARG A 24 -0.90 -0.22 16.00
CA ARG A 24 -1.54 -0.64 14.74
C ARG A 24 -0.68 -1.63 13.97
N TYR A 25 0.65 -1.46 14.00
CA TYR A 25 1.57 -2.42 13.40
C TYR A 25 1.42 -3.81 14.04
N ILE A 26 1.40 -3.91 15.38
CA ILE A 26 1.25 -5.19 16.08
C ILE A 26 -0.09 -5.85 15.74
N LYS A 27 -1.17 -5.07 15.64
CA LYS A 27 -2.49 -5.60 15.20
C LYS A 27 -2.42 -6.15 13.77
N LEU A 28 -1.80 -5.40 12.86
CA LEU A 28 -1.64 -5.82 11.47
C LEU A 28 -0.74 -7.05 11.34
N LEU A 29 0.32 -7.16 12.13
CA LEU A 29 1.23 -8.30 12.15
C LEU A 29 0.50 -9.61 12.41
N LYS A 30 -0.45 -9.63 13.35
CA LYS A 30 -1.27 -10.81 13.62
C LYS A 30 -2.10 -11.22 12.40
N LEU A 31 -2.77 -10.26 11.75
CA LEU A 31 -3.58 -10.54 10.55
C LEU A 31 -2.72 -11.00 9.38
N PHE A 32 -1.55 -10.38 9.22
CA PHE A 32 -0.59 -10.69 8.16
C PHE A 32 -0.02 -12.09 8.32
N ASP A 33 0.34 -12.50 9.55
CA ASP A 33 0.82 -13.86 9.84
C ASP A 33 -0.26 -14.92 9.60
N SER A 34 -1.50 -14.68 10.05
CA SER A 34 -2.61 -15.59 9.75
C SER A 34 -2.85 -15.73 8.24
N SER A 35 -2.82 -14.63 7.48
CA SER A 35 -3.00 -14.67 6.02
C SER A 35 -1.83 -15.38 5.31
N TYR A 36 -0.60 -15.21 5.80
CA TYR A 36 0.56 -15.96 5.31
C TYR A 36 0.35 -17.46 5.48
N GLN A 37 0.00 -17.89 6.69
CA GLN A 37 -0.21 -19.30 7.00
C GLN A 37 -1.38 -19.88 6.21
N ASN A 38 -2.47 -19.14 6.02
CA ASN A 38 -3.59 -19.57 5.18
C ASN A 38 -3.18 -19.75 3.71
N THR A 39 -2.27 -18.91 3.21
CA THR A 39 -1.80 -18.97 1.81
C THR A 39 -0.84 -20.13 1.56
N PHE A 40 0.06 -20.42 2.51
CA PHE A 40 1.15 -21.40 2.31
C PHE A 40 1.00 -22.70 3.12
N GLY A 41 0.05 -22.77 4.05
CA GLY A 41 -0.16 -23.92 4.93
C GLY A 41 0.98 -24.17 5.93
N CYS A 42 1.94 -23.25 6.05
CA CYS A 42 3.11 -23.35 6.92
C CYS A 42 3.60 -21.97 7.34
N THR A 43 4.46 -21.94 8.35
CA THR A 43 5.14 -20.72 8.80
C THR A 43 6.30 -20.36 7.87
N LEU A 44 6.69 -19.09 7.88
CA LEU A 44 7.81 -18.60 7.06
C LEU A 44 9.14 -19.34 7.34
N PRO A 45 9.53 -19.58 8.61
CA PRO A 45 10.74 -20.35 8.92
C PRO A 45 10.68 -21.80 8.40
N GLU A 46 9.53 -22.47 8.51
CA GLU A 46 9.35 -23.85 8.00
C GLU A 46 9.53 -23.90 6.48
N ARG A 47 8.96 -22.93 5.76
CA ARG A 47 9.12 -22.82 4.32
C ARG A 47 10.57 -22.55 3.92
N GLN A 48 11.29 -21.75 4.70
CA GLN A 48 12.70 -21.45 4.46
C GLN A 48 13.59 -22.64 4.74
N ALA A 49 13.29 -23.45 5.75
CA ALA A 49 14.03 -24.69 6.03
C ALA A 49 13.98 -25.70 4.87
N GLN A 50 12.97 -25.59 4.00
CA GLN A 50 12.85 -26.41 2.78
C GLN A 50 13.62 -25.82 1.58
N SER A 51 14.16 -24.61 1.70
CA SER A 51 14.93 -23.95 0.63
C SER A 51 16.43 -24.10 0.90
N PRO A 52 17.23 -24.43 -0.13
CA PRO A 52 18.69 -24.50 0.02
C PRO A 52 19.37 -23.12 0.06
N MET A 53 18.62 -22.03 -0.12
CA MET A 53 19.15 -20.67 -0.21
C MET A 53 18.84 -19.86 1.04
N ASP A 54 19.88 -19.24 1.60
CA ASP A 54 19.73 -18.27 2.66
C ASP A 54 18.96 -17.04 2.18
N THR A 55 18.08 -16.54 3.04
CA THR A 55 17.25 -15.38 2.75
C THR A 55 17.47 -14.28 3.78
N VAL A 56 17.41 -13.02 3.31
CA VAL A 56 17.68 -11.85 4.16
C VAL A 56 16.50 -11.53 5.09
N ILE A 57 15.29 -11.93 4.71
CA ILE A 57 14.04 -11.82 5.49
C ILE A 57 13.84 -13.16 6.17
N THR A 58 13.89 -13.21 7.50
CA THR A 58 13.89 -14.49 8.25
C THR A 58 12.64 -14.71 9.09
N SER A 59 11.82 -13.67 9.25
CA SER A 59 10.62 -13.71 10.06
C SER A 59 9.44 -13.03 9.36
N ILE A 60 8.24 -13.30 9.86
CA ILE A 60 7.03 -12.63 9.38
C ILE A 60 7.03 -11.13 9.74
N GLU A 61 7.66 -10.77 10.87
CA GLU A 61 7.87 -9.39 11.30
C GLU A 61 8.80 -8.65 10.34
N ASP A 62 9.90 -9.29 9.95
CA ASP A 62 10.81 -8.78 8.93
C ASP A 62 10.08 -8.54 7.60
N LEU A 63 9.27 -9.51 7.16
CA LEU A 63 8.54 -9.41 5.90
C LEU A 63 7.54 -8.25 5.92
N LEU A 64 6.74 -8.13 7.00
CA LEU A 64 5.79 -7.04 7.12
C LEU A 64 6.49 -5.69 7.22
N PHE A 65 7.55 -5.59 8.03
CA PHE A 65 8.33 -4.35 8.15
C PHE A 65 8.92 -3.93 6.81
N PHE A 66 9.59 -4.85 6.10
CA PHE A 66 10.13 -4.62 4.77
C PHE A 66 9.06 -4.12 3.79
N THR A 67 7.89 -4.78 3.79
CA THR A 67 6.78 -4.45 2.90
C THR A 67 6.30 -3.02 3.13
N LEU A 68 5.96 -2.67 4.37
CA LEU A 68 5.49 -1.34 4.73
C LEU A 68 6.56 -0.26 4.48
N PHE A 69 7.82 -0.56 4.80
CA PHE A 69 8.94 0.33 4.53
C PHE A 69 9.10 0.62 3.03
N SER A 70 9.03 -0.42 2.19
CA SER A 70 9.12 -0.28 0.73
C SER A 70 8.00 0.56 0.13
N LEU A 71 6.79 0.51 0.71
CA LEU A 71 5.64 1.30 0.29
C LEU A 71 5.74 2.75 0.79
N LYS A 72 6.22 2.93 2.02
CA LYS A 72 6.26 4.24 2.68
C LYS A 72 7.41 5.12 2.17
N CYS A 73 8.59 4.56 1.97
CA CYS A 73 9.79 5.33 1.63
C CYS A 73 9.98 5.55 0.13
N GLY A 74 9.33 4.75 -0.73
CA GLY A 74 9.38 4.95 -2.18
C GLY A 74 10.79 4.86 -2.80
N LEU A 75 11.70 4.12 -2.17
CA LEU A 75 13.06 3.94 -2.68
C LEU A 75 13.07 3.17 -4.00
N THR A 76 14.04 3.45 -4.86
CA THR A 76 14.37 2.58 -6.00
C THR A 76 14.82 1.21 -5.50
N PHE A 77 14.68 0.16 -6.32
CA PHE A 77 14.98 -1.20 -5.87
C PHE A 77 16.46 -1.42 -5.52
N ASP A 78 17.39 -0.77 -6.21
CA ASP A 78 18.82 -0.84 -5.88
C ASP A 78 19.10 -0.21 -4.51
N LEU A 79 18.50 0.94 -4.22
CA LEU A 79 18.62 1.58 -2.91
C LEU A 79 17.92 0.78 -1.82
N LEU A 80 16.72 0.27 -2.10
CA LEU A 80 15.97 -0.58 -1.16
C LEU A 80 16.76 -1.83 -0.81
N GLY A 81 17.35 -2.49 -1.80
CA GLY A 81 18.25 -3.62 -1.62
C GLY A 81 19.47 -3.24 -0.78
N LEU A 82 20.15 -2.15 -1.13
CA LEU A 82 21.33 -1.64 -0.41
C LEU A 82 21.05 -1.46 1.09
N VAL A 83 19.95 -0.79 1.45
CA VAL A 83 19.60 -0.49 2.85
C VAL A 83 19.08 -1.70 3.62
N THR A 84 18.45 -2.67 2.95
CA THR A 84 17.91 -3.88 3.59
C THR A 84 18.90 -5.04 3.61
N GLY A 85 19.97 -4.96 2.82
CA GLY A 85 21.03 -5.97 2.73
C GLY A 85 20.77 -7.07 1.71
N MET A 86 20.01 -6.79 0.64
CA MET A 86 19.73 -7.72 -0.46
C MET A 86 19.99 -7.06 -1.82
N ASP A 87 19.99 -7.81 -2.92
CA ASP A 87 20.02 -7.22 -4.26
C ASP A 87 18.65 -6.63 -4.67
N GLY A 88 18.64 -5.75 -5.66
CA GLY A 88 17.42 -5.08 -6.12
C GLY A 88 16.35 -6.02 -6.68
N SER A 89 16.75 -7.11 -7.34
CA SER A 89 15.80 -8.11 -7.88
C SER A 89 15.10 -8.85 -6.73
N THR A 90 15.86 -9.26 -5.71
CA THR A 90 15.30 -9.85 -4.50
C THR A 90 14.41 -8.87 -3.74
N ALA A 91 14.79 -7.59 -3.64
CA ALA A 91 13.94 -6.57 -3.05
C ALA A 91 12.60 -6.41 -3.78
N ASN A 92 12.60 -6.39 -5.11
CA ASN A 92 11.38 -6.31 -5.91
C ASN A 92 10.49 -7.54 -5.69
N ARG A 93 11.06 -8.75 -5.77
CA ARG A 93 10.31 -10.01 -5.53
C ARG A 93 9.67 -10.04 -4.14
N ASN A 94 10.44 -9.69 -3.11
CA ASN A 94 9.94 -9.63 -1.73
C ASN A 94 8.86 -8.57 -1.57
N LYS A 95 8.94 -7.43 -2.27
CA LYS A 95 7.90 -6.39 -2.21
C LYS A 95 6.60 -6.88 -2.82
N ILE A 96 6.65 -7.45 -4.02
CA ILE A 96 5.46 -7.99 -4.70
C ILE A 96 4.80 -9.06 -3.82
N PHE A 97 5.62 -9.97 -3.27
CA PHE A 97 5.17 -11.03 -2.39
C PHE A 97 4.55 -10.52 -1.08
N GLY A 98 5.22 -9.58 -0.41
CA GLY A 98 4.71 -9.00 0.83
C GLY A 98 3.42 -8.20 0.60
N VAL A 99 3.31 -7.49 -0.53
CA VAL A 99 2.09 -6.77 -0.91
C VAL A 99 0.93 -7.73 -1.17
N SER A 100 1.17 -8.89 -1.81
CA SER A 100 0.08 -9.85 -2.05
C SER A 100 -0.47 -10.42 -0.73
N ILE A 101 0.40 -10.76 0.22
CA ILE A 101 -0.04 -11.23 1.55
C ILE A 101 -0.76 -10.10 2.30
N LEU A 102 -0.27 -8.87 2.22
CA LEU A 102 -0.90 -7.72 2.85
C LEU A 102 -2.30 -7.47 2.29
N GLN A 103 -2.46 -7.61 0.97
CA GLN A 103 -3.76 -7.51 0.31
C GLN A 103 -4.70 -8.59 0.82
N SER A 104 -4.30 -9.86 0.79
CA SER A 104 -5.10 -10.98 1.32
C SER A 104 -5.52 -10.72 2.78
N ALA A 105 -4.58 -10.32 3.64
CA ALA A 105 -4.88 -10.00 5.04
C ALA A 105 -5.92 -8.89 5.19
N LEU A 106 -5.89 -7.86 4.34
CA LEU A 106 -6.88 -6.78 4.37
C LEU A 106 -8.23 -7.22 3.78
N TYR A 107 -8.25 -8.01 2.71
CA TYR A 107 -9.48 -8.52 2.10
C TYR A 107 -10.21 -9.49 3.03
N ASP A 108 -9.50 -10.48 3.56
CA ASP A 108 -10.06 -11.53 4.44
C ASP A 108 -10.69 -10.94 5.72
N ASN A 109 -10.22 -9.77 6.14
CA ASN A 109 -10.69 -9.07 7.33
C ASN A 109 -11.61 -7.87 7.03
N GLY A 110 -12.02 -7.66 5.78
CA GLY A 110 -12.96 -6.59 5.39
C GLY A 110 -12.39 -5.17 5.49
N TYR A 111 -11.06 -5.01 5.51
CA TYR A 111 -10.38 -3.71 5.56
C TYR A 111 -9.91 -3.20 4.19
N ALA A 112 -10.00 -4.02 3.14
CA ALA A 112 -9.65 -3.61 1.80
C ALA A 112 -10.69 -2.64 1.22
N PRO A 113 -10.28 -1.57 0.52
CA PRO A 113 -11.22 -0.66 -0.13
C PRO A 113 -11.89 -1.32 -1.32
N ALA A 114 -13.14 -0.93 -1.61
CA ALA A 114 -13.81 -1.27 -2.86
C ALA A 114 -12.99 -0.74 -4.06
N ARG A 115 -12.79 -1.58 -5.07
CA ARG A 115 -11.95 -1.25 -6.25
C ARG A 115 -12.77 -0.84 -7.47
N SER A 116 -13.97 -1.38 -7.58
CA SER A 116 -14.93 -1.14 -8.66
C SER A 116 -16.33 -1.47 -8.15
N PHE A 117 -17.32 -0.92 -8.81
CA PHE A 117 -18.73 -1.24 -8.63
C PHE A 117 -19.28 -1.59 -10.02
N ASP A 118 -20.03 -2.67 -10.12
CA ASP A 118 -20.56 -3.13 -11.40
C ASP A 118 -21.84 -2.38 -11.79
N THR A 119 -22.54 -1.80 -10.81
CA THR A 119 -23.77 -1.03 -11.05
C THR A 119 -23.84 0.25 -10.21
N ILE A 120 -24.70 1.17 -10.63
CA ILE A 120 -24.94 2.43 -9.90
C ILE A 120 -25.56 2.14 -8.53
N GLU A 121 -26.46 1.15 -8.45
CA GLU A 121 -27.11 0.77 -7.20
C GLU A 121 -26.11 0.23 -6.17
N GLU A 122 -25.08 -0.49 -6.61
CA GLU A 122 -24.00 -0.98 -5.75
C GLU A 122 -23.17 0.19 -5.19
N PHE A 123 -22.81 1.14 -6.06
CA PHE A 123 -22.12 2.37 -5.67
C PHE A 123 -22.95 3.18 -4.66
N GLU A 124 -24.22 3.44 -4.95
CA GLU A 124 -25.10 4.18 -4.05
C GLU A 124 -25.25 3.49 -2.70
N LYS A 125 -25.40 2.16 -2.69
CA LYS A 125 -25.48 1.37 -1.46
C LYS A 125 -24.20 1.47 -0.64
N HIS A 126 -23.04 1.37 -1.28
CA HIS A 126 -21.73 1.44 -0.61
C HIS A 126 -21.51 2.81 0.04
N PHE A 127 -21.86 3.90 -0.64
CA PHE A 127 -21.65 5.25 -0.14
C PHE A 127 -22.80 5.80 0.72
N LYS A 128 -23.90 5.06 0.88
CA LYS A 128 -25.08 5.50 1.64
C LYS A 128 -24.78 5.88 3.09
N GLU A 129 -23.80 5.20 3.70
CA GLU A 129 -23.39 5.44 5.09
C GLU A 129 -22.45 6.66 5.23
N HIS A 130 -21.97 7.21 4.12
CA HIS A 130 -21.06 8.34 4.10
C HIS A 130 -21.79 9.63 3.74
N SER A 131 -21.82 10.59 4.68
CA SER A 131 -22.47 11.88 4.46
C SER A 131 -21.74 12.80 3.48
N THR A 132 -20.46 12.52 3.20
CA THR A 132 -19.61 13.38 2.38
C THR A 132 -18.62 12.53 1.59
N VAL A 133 -18.63 12.71 0.28
CA VAL A 133 -17.65 12.13 -0.64
C VAL A 133 -16.74 13.25 -1.13
N ILE A 134 -15.43 13.09 -0.91
CA ILE A 134 -14.42 14.01 -1.41
C ILE A 134 -13.76 13.36 -2.62
N ILE A 135 -13.83 14.02 -3.77
CA ILE A 135 -13.20 13.57 -5.01
C ILE A 135 -12.03 14.48 -5.32
N ASP A 136 -10.82 13.93 -5.27
CA ASP A 136 -9.63 14.61 -5.74
C ASP A 136 -9.54 14.43 -7.26
N ALA A 137 -10.06 15.43 -7.99
CA ALA A 137 -10.12 15.43 -9.44
C ALA A 137 -9.09 16.38 -10.04
N THR A 138 -8.26 15.87 -10.94
CA THR A 138 -7.38 16.69 -11.77
C THR A 138 -8.14 17.16 -13.01
N GLU A 139 -8.21 18.49 -13.24
CA GLU A 139 -8.77 19.02 -14.49
C GLU A 139 -7.87 18.63 -15.68
N ASN A 140 -8.44 17.98 -16.69
CA ASN A 140 -7.74 17.71 -17.95
C ASN A 140 -7.93 18.89 -18.92
N PRO A 141 -6.85 19.36 -19.60
CA PRO A 141 -6.98 20.36 -20.64
C PRO A 141 -7.79 19.80 -21.81
N ILE A 142 -8.75 20.59 -22.28
CA ILE A 142 -9.54 20.30 -23.49
C ILE A 142 -9.30 21.40 -24.53
N GLN A 143 -9.48 21.08 -25.81
CA GLN A 143 -9.52 22.12 -26.83
C GLN A 143 -10.75 23.01 -26.58
N ARG A 144 -10.55 24.33 -26.64
CA ARG A 144 -11.64 25.28 -26.44
C ARG A 144 -12.72 25.05 -27.52
N PRO A 145 -13.98 24.74 -27.14
CA PRO A 145 -15.06 24.62 -28.11
C PRO A 145 -15.22 25.91 -28.92
N ILE A 146 -15.56 25.81 -30.21
CA ILE A 146 -15.80 27.01 -31.03
C ILE A 146 -17.14 27.65 -30.66
N ASN A 147 -18.15 26.83 -30.38
CA ASN A 147 -19.48 27.27 -30.00
C ASN A 147 -19.47 28.00 -28.64
N GLU A 148 -20.03 29.21 -28.59
CA GLU A 148 -20.06 30.05 -27.39
C GLU A 148 -20.82 29.42 -26.22
N TYR A 149 -21.90 28.70 -26.50
CA TYR A 149 -22.68 28.01 -25.48
C TYR A 149 -21.82 26.95 -24.77
N ASP A 150 -21.14 26.09 -25.54
CA ASP A 150 -20.29 25.03 -25.01
C ASP A 150 -19.07 25.60 -24.27
N GLN A 151 -18.54 26.74 -24.71
CA GLN A 151 -17.48 27.45 -23.99
C GLN A 151 -17.95 27.87 -22.58
N LYS A 152 -19.18 28.37 -22.44
CA LYS A 152 -19.73 28.78 -21.14
C LYS A 152 -20.00 27.57 -20.24
N VAL A 153 -20.52 26.48 -20.80
CA VAL A 153 -20.78 25.23 -20.05
C VAL A 153 -19.48 24.64 -19.48
N ASN A 154 -18.40 24.63 -20.26
CA ASN A 154 -17.12 24.05 -19.84
C ASN A 154 -16.25 24.99 -18.99
N TYR A 155 -16.69 26.23 -18.75
CA TYR A 155 -15.89 27.22 -18.03
C TYR A 155 -16.00 27.03 -16.51
N SER A 156 -14.97 26.42 -15.88
CA SER A 156 -14.96 26.17 -14.43
C SER A 156 -14.72 27.42 -13.57
N GLY A 157 -14.22 28.52 -14.15
CA GLY A 157 -13.90 29.77 -13.45
C GLY A 157 -12.71 29.69 -12.47
N LYS A 158 -12.17 28.49 -12.19
CA LYS A 158 -11.11 28.27 -11.19
C LYS A 158 -9.74 28.84 -11.58
N LYS A 159 -9.50 29.07 -12.88
CA LYS A 159 -8.21 29.55 -13.41
C LYS A 159 -8.15 31.05 -13.71
N LYS A 160 -9.06 31.86 -13.15
CA LYS A 160 -9.07 33.32 -13.37
C LYS A 160 -7.85 34.05 -12.81
N ASP A 161 -7.29 33.54 -11.72
CA ASP A 161 -6.20 34.20 -10.97
C ASP A 161 -4.82 33.62 -11.27
N ILE A 162 -4.73 32.62 -12.15
CA ILE A 162 -3.46 32.06 -12.61
C ILE A 162 -3.01 32.92 -13.81
N ARG A 163 -2.31 34.02 -13.51
CA ARG A 163 -1.61 34.85 -14.51
C ARG A 163 -0.26 34.25 -14.86
#